data_AF-A0A8D0GAA9-F1
#
_entry.id   AF-A0A8D0GAA9-F1
#
_cell.length_a   1.000
_cell.length_b   1.000
_cell.length_c   1.000
_cell.angle_alpha   90.00
_cell.angle_beta   90.00
_cell.angle_gamma   90.00
#
_symmetry.space_group_name_H-M   'P 1'
#
loop_
_entity.id
_entity.type
_entity.pdbx_description
1 polymer ?
#
loop_
_entity_poly.entity_id
_entity_poly.type
_entity_poly.pdbx_seq_one_letter_code
_entity_poly.pdbx_strand_id
1 'polypeptide(L)'
;MQRHSTYSNVKPASKGASKHAEEVPLADLLKGRSEALKADHYLRKSPSLESLSKPHSAAFSSLKPQSKLSVERKDQLAALAREYGGSKRNALLKWCQKKTEGYPNIDITNFSSSWSDGLAFCALLHTYLPAHIPYQELNSQDKKRNLLLAFQAAESVGIKPSLELSEMMYTDRPDWQSVMQYVSQIYRYFET
;
A
#
# COMPACT_ATOMS: atom_id res chain seq x y z
N MET A 1 -47.58 -48.26 -26.45
CA MET A 1 -46.65 -49.01 -27.32
C MET A 1 -45.77 -47.99 -28.03
N GLN A 2 -44.44 -48.05 -28.18
CA GLN A 2 -43.32 -48.91 -27.79
C GLN A 2 -42.11 -47.94 -27.79
N ARG A 3 -41.39 -47.79 -26.66
CA ARG A 3 -40.03 -48.33 -26.44
C ARG A 3 -39.06 -48.07 -27.59
N HIS A 4 -37.94 -47.40 -27.32
CA HIS A 4 -36.59 -47.95 -27.54
C HIS A 4 -35.57 -47.22 -26.65
N SER A 5 -35.15 -47.91 -25.59
CA SER A 5 -33.92 -47.67 -24.84
C SER A 5 -32.96 -48.78 -25.27
N THR A 6 -31.75 -48.45 -25.70
CA THR A 6 -30.65 -49.43 -25.82
C THR A 6 -29.34 -48.82 -25.35
N TYR A 7 -28.74 -49.55 -24.42
CA TYR A 7 -27.44 -49.39 -23.78
C TYR A 7 -26.26 -49.30 -24.77
N SER A 8 -25.15 -48.68 -24.34
CA SER A 8 -23.85 -49.40 -24.24
C SER A 8 -22.79 -48.59 -23.49
N ASN A 9 -22.28 -49.23 -22.44
CA ASN A 9 -21.18 -48.85 -21.57
C ASN A 9 -19.85 -49.32 -22.17
N VAL A 10 -18.83 -48.46 -22.23
CA VAL A 10 -17.41 -48.87 -22.32
C VAL A 10 -16.50 -47.89 -21.58
N LYS A 11 -15.96 -48.33 -20.44
CA LYS A 11 -14.60 -47.99 -19.97
C LYS A 11 -13.70 -49.18 -20.33
N PRO A 12 -12.39 -48.97 -20.54
CA PRO A 12 -11.49 -49.30 -19.44
C PRO A 12 -10.29 -48.36 -19.29
N ALA A 13 -9.72 -48.42 -18.09
CA ALA A 13 -8.46 -47.81 -17.67
C ALA A 13 -7.25 -48.56 -18.22
N SER A 14 -6.12 -47.85 -18.37
CA SER A 14 -4.79 -48.46 -18.36
C SER A 14 -3.80 -47.64 -17.53
N LYS A 15 -3.18 -48.35 -16.60
CA LYS A 15 -2.07 -47.96 -15.71
C LYS A 15 -0.75 -47.89 -16.51
N GLY A 16 0.16 -47.03 -16.08
CA GLY A 16 1.58 -47.09 -16.45
C GLY A 16 2.44 -46.57 -15.30
N ALA A 17 3.23 -47.46 -14.70
CA ALA A 17 4.16 -47.20 -13.61
C ALA A 17 5.61 -47.39 -14.09
N SER A 18 6.53 -46.55 -13.62
CA SER A 18 7.97 -46.83 -13.37
C SER A 18 8.61 -45.53 -12.86
N LYS A 19 9.03 -45.42 -11.60
CA LYS A 19 10.29 -45.91 -11.01
C LYS A 19 11.53 -45.24 -11.65
N HIS A 20 12.10 -44.25 -10.97
CA HIS A 20 13.55 -44.14 -10.85
C HIS A 20 13.91 -43.62 -9.46
N ALA A 21 14.61 -44.47 -8.73
CA ALA A 21 15.29 -44.17 -7.49
C ALA A 21 16.75 -43.88 -7.85
N GLU A 22 17.33 -42.84 -7.28
CA GLU A 22 18.77 -42.75 -7.03
C GLU A 22 18.96 -42.04 -5.69
N GLU A 23 19.27 -42.84 -4.66
CA GLU A 23 20.03 -42.42 -3.48
C GLU A 23 21.41 -43.06 -3.58
N VAL A 24 22.48 -42.26 -3.46
CA VAL A 24 23.80 -42.67 -2.92
C VAL A 24 24.67 -41.42 -2.62
N PRO A 25 25.69 -41.46 -1.73
CA PRO A 25 25.53 -41.23 -0.29
C PRO A 25 26.45 -40.13 0.28
N LEU A 26 26.32 -39.95 1.60
CA LEU A 26 27.08 -39.14 2.54
C LEU A 26 28.61 -39.35 2.54
N ALA A 27 29.34 -38.26 2.83
CA ALA A 27 30.66 -38.15 3.48
C ALA A 27 31.96 -38.36 2.66
N ASP A 28 32.71 -37.25 2.50
CA ASP A 28 34.18 -37.09 2.61
C ASP A 28 34.47 -35.61 2.22
N LEU A 29 35.27 -34.77 2.87
CA LEU A 29 36.45 -34.99 3.68
C LEU A 29 36.71 -33.72 4.51
N LEU A 30 36.94 -33.89 5.81
CA LEU A 30 37.56 -32.92 6.69
C LEU A 30 39.06 -32.79 6.38
N LYS A 31 39.54 -31.58 6.11
CA LYS A 31 40.87 -31.08 6.49
C LYS A 31 40.81 -29.55 6.31
N GLY A 32 40.78 -28.71 7.34
CA GLY A 32 41.54 -28.76 8.57
C GLY A 32 42.67 -27.74 8.48
N ARG A 33 42.69 -26.82 9.47
CA ARG A 33 43.83 -26.06 10.02
C ARG A 33 43.59 -24.54 10.04
N SER A 34 43.22 -23.95 11.18
CA SER A 34 44.10 -23.37 12.25
C SER A 34 44.94 -22.20 11.71
N GLU A 35 45.04 -21.00 12.28
CA GLU A 35 45.21 -20.53 13.67
C GLU A 35 44.84 -19.02 13.70
N ALA A 36 44.18 -18.43 14.71
CA ALA A 36 44.51 -18.21 16.13
C ALA A 36 45.13 -16.81 16.41
N LEU A 37 44.47 -16.07 17.33
CA LEU A 37 45.05 -15.15 18.35
C LEU A 37 45.61 -13.80 17.84
N LYS A 38 45.48 -12.63 18.49
CA LYS A 38 45.14 -12.15 19.85
C LYS A 38 44.83 -10.63 19.70
N ALA A 39 43.86 -10.02 20.40
CA ALA A 39 44.03 -9.28 21.68
C ALA A 39 45.29 -8.39 21.72
N ASP A 40 45.31 -7.12 22.16
CA ASP A 40 44.64 -6.52 23.31
C ASP A 40 45.11 -5.03 23.43
N HIS A 41 44.30 -4.20 24.11
CA HIS A 41 44.74 -3.27 25.17
C HIS A 41 45.22 -1.81 24.94
N TYR A 42 44.71 -0.96 25.85
CA TYR A 42 45.26 0.25 26.52
C TYR A 42 44.64 1.63 26.17
N LEU A 43 43.76 2.06 27.09
CA LEU A 43 43.52 3.44 27.54
C LEU A 43 44.76 4.36 27.42
N ARG A 44 44.56 5.59 26.95
CA ARG A 44 45.36 6.75 27.41
C ARG A 44 44.50 8.02 27.49
N LYS A 45 44.42 8.59 28.69
CA LYS A 45 43.82 9.90 29.03
C LYS A 45 44.83 11.03 28.84
N SER A 46 44.39 12.13 28.20
CA SER A 46 44.58 13.60 28.47
C SER A 46 45.98 14.21 28.74
N PRO A 47 46.17 15.55 28.86
CA PRO A 47 45.50 16.76 28.30
C PRO A 47 46.51 17.81 27.71
N SER A 48 46.06 18.93 27.11
CA SER A 48 46.48 20.30 27.49
C SER A 48 45.73 21.40 26.73
N LEU A 49 45.56 22.55 27.38
CA LEU A 49 44.92 23.81 26.99
C LEU A 49 45.86 24.74 26.20
N GLU A 50 45.24 25.70 25.48
CA GLU A 50 45.61 27.12 25.19
C GLU A 50 45.15 27.49 23.75
N SER A 51 44.02 28.19 23.57
CA SER A 51 43.77 29.65 23.65
C SER A 51 44.38 30.45 22.49
N LEU A 52 43.54 30.97 21.58
CA LEU A 52 43.56 32.39 21.15
C LEU A 52 42.38 32.74 20.19
N SER A 53 41.43 33.53 20.72
CA SER A 53 40.78 34.73 20.16
C SER A 53 40.64 34.93 18.63
N LYS A 54 39.40 35.15 18.15
CA LYS A 54 38.84 36.48 17.74
C LYS A 54 37.44 36.38 17.07
N PRO A 55 36.65 37.48 17.07
CA PRO A 55 35.21 37.47 16.81
C PRO A 55 34.86 37.87 15.37
N HIS A 56 33.78 37.32 14.79
CA HIS A 56 33.15 37.86 13.59
C HIS A 56 31.61 37.74 13.69
N SER A 57 30.99 38.89 13.96
CA SER A 57 29.81 39.48 13.33
C SER A 57 28.56 38.63 13.00
N ALA A 58 27.45 39.09 13.61
CA ALA A 58 26.10 39.17 13.05
C ALA A 58 25.34 37.85 12.79
N ALA A 59 24.56 37.43 13.80
CA ALA A 59 23.33 36.67 13.59
C ALA A 59 22.19 37.37 14.33
N PHE A 60 21.63 38.41 13.72
CA PHE A 60 20.29 38.86 14.10
C PHE A 60 19.30 37.92 13.42
N SER A 61 18.68 37.10 14.26
CA SER A 61 17.56 36.22 13.97
C SER A 61 16.51 36.91 13.09
N SER A 62 16.40 36.48 11.84
CA SER A 62 15.24 36.77 11.01
C SER A 62 14.09 35.85 11.45
N LEU A 63 13.35 36.29 12.46
CA LEU A 63 12.02 35.80 12.74
C LEU A 63 11.03 36.81 12.17
N LYS A 64 10.48 36.51 10.99
CA LYS A 64 9.11 36.91 10.70
C LYS A 64 8.27 35.71 10.25
N PRO A 65 7.02 35.63 10.75
CA PRO A 65 6.18 34.46 10.61
C PRO A 65 5.27 34.62 9.40
N GLN A 66 5.34 33.69 8.44
CA GLN A 66 4.27 33.54 7.47
C GLN A 66 3.89 32.07 7.29
N SER A 67 2.58 31.84 7.39
CA SER A 67 1.82 30.65 6.99
C SER A 67 1.57 29.54 8.03
N LYS A 68 1.07 29.89 9.23
CA LYS A 68 0.40 28.89 10.09
C LYS A 68 -0.77 28.18 9.39
N LEU A 69 -1.40 28.79 8.37
CA LEU A 69 -2.46 28.15 7.56
C LEU A 69 -1.95 27.18 6.48
N SER A 70 -0.65 27.19 6.15
CA SER A 70 -0.06 26.28 5.14
C SER A 70 0.62 25.09 5.78
N VAL A 71 1.18 25.28 6.99
CA VAL A 71 1.79 24.21 7.79
C VAL A 71 0.72 23.23 8.32
N GLU A 72 -0.43 23.73 8.78
CA GLU A 72 -1.53 22.89 9.30
C GLU A 72 -2.16 21.99 8.22
N ARG A 73 -2.36 22.49 7.00
CA ARG A 73 -2.92 21.69 5.89
C ARG A 73 -1.99 20.56 5.42
N LYS A 74 -0.68 20.66 5.67
CA LYS A 74 0.30 19.65 5.25
C LYS A 74 0.52 18.56 6.31
N ASP A 75 0.01 18.77 7.53
CA ASP A 75 0.19 17.85 8.67
C ASP A 75 -1.02 16.95 8.96
N GLN A 76 -2.09 17.03 8.15
CA GLN A 76 -3.31 16.23 8.37
C GLN A 76 -3.05 14.70 8.37
N LEU A 77 -2.18 14.21 7.48
CA LEU A 77 -1.74 12.80 7.52
C LEU A 77 -0.86 12.47 8.73
N ALA A 78 -0.24 13.47 9.37
CA ALA A 78 0.53 13.25 10.58
C ALA A 78 -0.38 13.02 11.79
N ALA A 79 -1.51 13.73 11.89
CA ALA A 79 -2.55 13.43 12.88
C ALA A 79 -3.04 11.99 12.71
N LEU A 80 -3.33 11.57 11.48
CA LEU A 80 -3.74 10.20 11.18
C LEU A 80 -2.66 9.17 11.56
N ALA A 81 -1.39 9.49 11.31
CA ALA A 81 -0.27 8.64 11.70
C ALA A 81 -0.12 8.50 13.22
N ARG A 82 -0.54 9.50 14.01
CA ARG A 82 -0.58 9.41 15.48
C ARG A 82 -1.71 8.52 15.98
N GLU A 83 -2.84 8.49 15.27
CA GLU A 83 -4.01 7.68 15.63
C GLU A 83 -3.85 6.20 15.24
N TYR A 84 -3.50 5.93 13.98
CA TYR A 84 -3.41 4.57 13.46
C TYR A 84 -2.00 3.95 13.58
N GLY A 85 -1.01 4.76 13.92
CA GLY A 85 0.40 4.38 14.07
C GLY A 85 1.13 4.12 12.75
N GLY A 86 2.46 4.17 12.81
CA GLY A 86 3.35 3.86 11.68
C GLY A 86 3.56 5.04 10.72
N SER A 87 3.82 4.74 9.45
CA SER A 87 4.04 5.76 8.41
C SER A 87 2.72 6.42 7.98
N LYS A 88 2.78 7.65 7.45
CA LYS A 88 1.60 8.35 6.88
C LYS A 88 0.82 7.50 5.88
N ARG A 89 1.54 6.74 5.04
CA ARG A 89 0.96 5.80 4.08
C ARG A 89 0.20 4.67 4.79
N ASN A 90 0.82 4.02 5.78
CA ASN A 90 0.18 2.90 6.49
C ASN A 90 -1.02 3.35 7.31
N ALA A 91 -0.94 4.54 7.91
CA ALA A 91 -2.06 5.13 8.64
C ALA A 91 -3.24 5.42 7.70
N LEU A 92 -2.99 6.03 6.54
CA LEU A 92 -4.03 6.26 5.53
C LEU A 92 -4.63 4.94 5.02
N LEU A 93 -3.80 3.91 4.83
CA LEU A 93 -4.27 2.58 4.42
C LEU A 93 -5.22 1.98 5.46
N LYS A 94 -4.83 2.00 6.74
CA LYS A 94 -5.66 1.52 7.84
C LYS A 94 -6.96 2.30 7.98
N TRP A 95 -6.92 3.62 7.76
CA TRP A 95 -8.12 4.44 7.74
C TRP A 95 -9.07 4.01 6.62
N CYS A 96 -8.57 3.77 5.40
CA CYS A 96 -9.40 3.28 4.29
C CYS A 96 -10.04 1.93 4.65
N GLN A 97 -9.26 1.00 5.20
CA GLN A 97 -9.74 -0.31 5.65
C GLN A 97 -10.85 -0.17 6.71
N LYS A 98 -10.63 0.70 7.71
CA LYS A 98 -11.60 0.92 8.77
C LYS A 98 -12.88 1.57 8.25
N LYS A 99 -12.76 2.53 7.35
CA LYS A 99 -13.92 3.25 6.78
C LYS A 99 -14.77 2.36 5.88
N THR A 100 -14.15 1.39 5.22
CA THR A 100 -14.80 0.48 4.29
C THR A 100 -15.08 -0.91 4.88
N GLU A 101 -14.97 -1.05 6.21
CA GLU A 101 -15.32 -2.27 6.92
C GLU A 101 -16.79 -2.65 6.67
N GLY A 102 -17.02 -3.90 6.24
CA GLY A 102 -18.35 -4.44 5.95
C GLY A 102 -18.82 -4.29 4.50
N TYR A 103 -18.06 -3.62 3.63
CA TYR A 103 -18.37 -3.61 2.18
C TYR A 103 -17.92 -4.93 1.54
N PRO A 104 -18.77 -5.58 0.73
CA PRO A 104 -18.42 -6.82 0.06
C PRO A 104 -17.42 -6.58 -1.08
N ASN A 105 -16.66 -7.62 -1.44
CA ASN A 105 -15.80 -7.66 -2.63
C ASN A 105 -14.70 -6.58 -2.69
N ILE A 106 -14.26 -6.08 -1.54
CA ILE A 106 -13.09 -5.20 -1.44
C ILE A 106 -12.08 -5.71 -0.43
N ASP A 107 -10.80 -5.58 -0.78
CA ASP A 107 -9.68 -5.81 0.13
C ASP A 107 -8.58 -4.78 -0.15
N ILE A 108 -8.49 -3.76 0.72
CA ILE A 108 -7.60 -2.63 0.54
C ILE A 108 -6.27 -2.96 1.23
N THR A 109 -5.30 -3.48 0.48
CA THR A 109 -3.97 -3.87 1.00
C THR A 109 -2.85 -2.93 0.54
N ASN A 110 -3.12 -2.06 -0.42
CA ASN A 110 -2.15 -1.13 -1.00
C ASN A 110 -2.87 0.07 -1.66
N PHE A 111 -2.09 0.99 -2.28
CA PHE A 111 -2.60 2.13 -3.04
C PHE A 111 -2.43 1.94 -4.55
N SER A 112 -2.50 0.72 -5.07
CA SER A 112 -2.35 0.44 -6.50
C SER A 112 -3.43 -0.55 -6.94
N SER A 113 -3.13 -1.84 -7.00
CA SER A 113 -4.05 -2.85 -7.50
C SER A 113 -5.33 -3.02 -6.67
N SER A 114 -5.34 -2.67 -5.38
CA SER A 114 -6.57 -2.67 -4.57
C SER A 114 -7.59 -1.61 -5.01
N TRP A 115 -7.20 -0.67 -5.85
CA TRP A 115 -8.03 0.46 -6.29
C TRP A 115 -8.31 0.43 -7.79
N SER A 116 -7.70 -0.51 -8.52
CA SER A 116 -7.72 -0.51 -9.98
C SER A 116 -9.14 -0.71 -10.52
N ASP A 117 -9.92 -1.62 -9.95
CA ASP A 117 -11.30 -1.91 -10.34
C ASP A 117 -12.32 -0.82 -9.96
N GLY A 118 -11.90 0.20 -9.21
CA GLY A 118 -12.71 1.32 -8.75
C GLY A 118 -13.63 1.02 -7.56
N LEU A 119 -13.77 -0.23 -7.12
CA LEU A 119 -14.69 -0.59 -6.03
C LEU A 119 -14.26 0.01 -4.69
N ALA A 120 -12.96 0.06 -4.42
CA ALA A 120 -12.44 0.70 -3.21
C ALA A 120 -12.78 2.19 -3.13
N PHE A 121 -12.73 2.92 -4.26
CA PHE A 121 -13.15 4.33 -4.32
C PHE A 121 -14.65 4.47 -4.09
N CYS A 122 -15.45 3.65 -4.76
CA CYS A 122 -16.90 3.65 -4.59
C CYS A 122 -17.29 3.36 -3.13
N ALA A 123 -16.68 2.36 -2.49
CA ALA A 123 -16.95 2.01 -1.10
C ALA A 123 -16.61 3.18 -0.17
N LEU A 124 -15.41 3.76 -0.33
CA LEU A 124 -14.95 4.85 0.52
C LEU A 124 -15.87 6.07 0.42
N LEU A 125 -16.22 6.49 -0.80
CA LEU A 125 -17.10 7.63 -1.03
C LEU A 125 -18.55 7.34 -0.62
N HIS A 126 -19.04 6.11 -0.77
CA HIS A 126 -20.40 5.73 -0.37
C HIS A 126 -20.62 5.91 1.15
N THR A 127 -19.55 5.83 1.96
CA THR A 127 -19.63 6.09 3.41
C THR A 127 -20.01 7.54 3.76
N TYR A 128 -19.81 8.48 2.84
CA TYR A 128 -20.18 9.90 3.00
C TYR A 128 -21.30 10.32 2.06
N LEU A 129 -21.37 9.75 0.85
CA LEU A 129 -22.26 10.12 -0.24
C LEU A 129 -23.12 8.93 -0.71
N PRO A 130 -23.92 8.30 0.17
CA PRO A 130 -24.65 7.09 -0.18
C PRO A 130 -25.66 7.29 -1.32
N ALA A 131 -26.25 8.49 -1.43
CA ALA A 131 -27.18 8.82 -2.50
C ALA A 131 -26.55 8.88 -3.90
N HIS A 132 -25.22 9.04 -3.99
CA HIS A 132 -24.52 9.20 -5.27
C HIS A 132 -23.94 7.90 -5.82
N ILE A 133 -23.84 6.85 -5.00
CA ILE A 133 -23.13 5.61 -5.36
C ILE A 133 -24.04 4.41 -5.04
N PRO A 134 -24.71 3.81 -6.03
CA PRO A 134 -25.47 2.57 -5.81
C PRO A 134 -24.54 1.37 -5.64
N TYR A 135 -23.85 1.27 -4.50
CA TYR A 135 -22.74 0.32 -4.31
C TYR A 135 -23.16 -1.14 -4.53
N GLN A 136 -24.38 -1.52 -4.14
CA GLN A 136 -24.87 -2.90 -4.26
C GLN A 136 -25.06 -3.37 -5.71
N GLU A 137 -25.09 -2.46 -6.67
CA GLU A 137 -25.21 -2.77 -8.09
C GLU A 137 -23.84 -2.83 -8.78
N LEU A 138 -22.75 -2.54 -8.06
CA LEU A 138 -21.41 -2.49 -8.63
C LEU A 138 -20.77 -3.88 -8.67
N ASN A 139 -19.94 -4.09 -9.69
CA ASN A 139 -19.16 -5.31 -9.86
C ASN A 139 -17.73 -4.94 -10.29
N SER A 140 -16.77 -5.83 -10.01
CA SER A 140 -15.35 -5.58 -10.29
C SER A 140 -14.98 -5.62 -11.78
N GLN A 141 -15.85 -6.17 -12.64
CA GLN A 141 -15.60 -6.24 -14.08
C GLN A 141 -15.87 -4.89 -14.78
N ASP A 142 -16.79 -4.10 -14.23
CA ASP A 142 -17.17 -2.79 -14.75
C ASP A 142 -16.24 -1.65 -14.26
N LYS A 143 -14.93 -1.89 -14.34
CA LYS A 143 -13.86 -0.97 -13.88
C LYS A 143 -14.08 0.49 -14.31
N LYS A 144 -14.38 0.71 -15.61
CA LYS A 144 -14.61 2.06 -16.16
C LYS A 144 -15.80 2.75 -15.50
N ARG A 145 -16.91 2.04 -15.31
CA ARG A 145 -18.13 2.57 -14.71
C ARG A 145 -17.89 2.91 -13.24
N ASN A 146 -17.23 2.03 -12.49
CA ASN A 146 -16.93 2.24 -11.08
C ASN A 146 -16.07 3.50 -10.87
N LEU A 147 -14.98 3.62 -11.65
CA LEU A 147 -14.09 4.78 -11.57
C LEU A 147 -14.80 6.09 -11.92
N LEU A 148 -15.57 6.11 -13.01
CA LEU A 148 -16.35 7.29 -13.40
C LEU A 148 -17.35 7.69 -12.33
N LEU A 149 -18.09 6.73 -11.78
CA LEU A 149 -19.08 6.97 -10.74
C LEU A 149 -18.43 7.57 -9.48
N ALA A 150 -17.30 6.99 -9.05
CA ALA A 150 -16.53 7.52 -7.92
C ALA A 150 -16.05 8.95 -8.18
N PHE A 151 -15.47 9.22 -9.35
CA PHE A 151 -14.97 10.55 -9.69
C PHE A 151 -16.11 11.58 -9.76
N GLN A 152 -17.24 11.24 -10.38
CA GLN A 152 -18.42 12.11 -10.44
C GLN A 152 -19.00 12.39 -9.05
N ALA A 153 -19.07 11.38 -8.18
CA ALA A 153 -19.52 11.56 -6.80
C ALA A 153 -18.59 12.52 -6.04
N ALA A 154 -17.28 12.35 -6.17
CA ALA A 154 -16.30 13.24 -5.55
C ALA A 154 -16.35 14.68 -6.12
N GLU A 155 -16.50 14.82 -7.43
CA GLU A 155 -16.64 16.13 -8.10
C GLU A 155 -17.90 16.85 -7.68
N SER A 156 -19.00 16.13 -7.43
CA SER A 156 -20.28 16.72 -6.99
C SER A 156 -20.17 17.49 -5.68
N VAL A 157 -19.19 17.16 -4.84
CA VAL A 157 -18.89 17.85 -3.58
C VAL A 157 -17.69 18.79 -3.67
N GLY A 158 -17.08 18.92 -4.86
CA GLY A 158 -15.97 19.83 -5.14
C GLY A 158 -14.57 19.23 -4.97
N ILE A 159 -14.44 17.90 -4.81
CA ILE A 159 -13.13 17.23 -4.83
C ILE A 159 -12.77 17.00 -6.30
N LYS A 160 -11.89 17.84 -6.85
CA LYS A 160 -11.38 17.64 -8.20
C LYS A 160 -10.49 16.39 -8.26
N PRO A 161 -10.69 15.49 -9.24
CA PRO A 161 -9.84 14.32 -9.39
C PRO A 161 -8.42 14.76 -9.73
N SER A 162 -7.45 14.34 -8.92
CA SER A 162 -6.03 14.46 -9.28
C SER A 162 -5.50 13.20 -9.98
N LEU A 163 -6.40 12.25 -10.23
CA LEU A 163 -6.12 10.95 -10.78
C LEU A 163 -6.92 10.85 -12.08
N GLU A 164 -6.24 10.61 -13.18
CA GLU A 164 -6.88 10.56 -14.49
C GLU A 164 -7.51 9.19 -14.73
N LEU A 165 -8.69 9.16 -15.32
CA LEU A 165 -9.37 7.91 -15.66
C LEU A 165 -8.54 7.04 -16.62
N SER A 166 -7.86 7.67 -17.58
CA SER A 166 -7.02 6.98 -18.57
C SER A 166 -5.85 6.25 -17.92
N GLU A 167 -5.21 6.83 -16.90
CA GLU A 167 -4.13 6.22 -16.13
C GLU A 167 -4.60 4.93 -15.44
N MET A 168 -5.75 5.00 -14.78
CA MET A 168 -6.36 3.86 -14.12
C MET A 168 -6.80 2.77 -15.10
N MET A 169 -7.17 3.14 -16.32
CA MET A 169 -7.62 2.20 -17.35
C MET A 169 -6.49 1.49 -18.08
N TYR A 170 -5.31 2.11 -18.15
CA TYR A 170 -4.17 1.57 -18.88
C TYR A 170 -3.58 0.30 -18.24
N THR A 171 -3.64 0.18 -16.91
CA THR A 171 -3.03 -0.92 -16.16
C THR A 171 -3.87 -1.32 -14.95
N ASP A 172 -3.72 -2.56 -14.50
CA ASP A 172 -4.30 -3.03 -13.22
C ASP A 172 -3.41 -2.72 -12.02
N ARG A 173 -2.24 -2.12 -12.25
CA ARG A 173 -1.31 -1.64 -11.22
C ARG A 173 -1.00 -0.16 -11.47
N PRO A 174 -1.95 0.74 -11.20
CA PRO A 174 -1.74 2.19 -11.36
C PRO A 174 -0.62 2.68 -10.44
N ASP A 175 -0.09 3.88 -10.73
CA ASP A 175 0.93 4.47 -9.88
C ASP A 175 0.38 4.71 -8.46
N TRP A 176 1.12 4.21 -7.47
CA TRP A 176 0.62 4.21 -6.10
C TRP A 176 0.63 5.60 -5.48
N GLN A 177 1.47 6.51 -5.97
CA GLN A 177 1.55 7.88 -5.47
C GLN A 177 0.35 8.68 -5.97
N SER A 178 -0.03 8.54 -7.25
CA SER A 178 -1.23 9.15 -7.83
C SER A 178 -2.50 8.74 -7.07
N VAL A 179 -2.68 7.43 -6.84
CA VAL A 179 -3.82 6.90 -6.06
C VAL A 179 -3.78 7.38 -4.62
N MET A 180 -2.62 7.29 -3.94
CA MET A 180 -2.50 7.75 -2.55
C MET A 180 -2.78 9.26 -2.42
N GLN A 181 -2.35 10.06 -3.39
CA GLN A 181 -2.62 11.50 -3.42
C GLN A 181 -4.11 11.78 -3.58
N TYR A 182 -4.80 11.04 -4.45
CA TYR A 182 -6.24 11.20 -4.61
C TYR A 182 -7.02 10.78 -3.35
N VAL A 183 -6.67 9.65 -2.74
CA VAL A 183 -7.26 9.21 -1.47
C VAL A 183 -6.98 10.22 -0.34
N SER A 184 -5.79 10.81 -0.31
CA SER A 184 -5.45 11.86 0.67
C SER A 184 -6.30 13.11 0.52
N GLN A 185 -6.75 13.45 -0.70
CA GLN A 185 -7.68 14.56 -0.91
C GLN A 185 -9.07 14.25 -0.40
N ILE A 186 -9.55 13.02 -0.59
CA ILE A 186 -10.83 12.55 -0.03
C ILE A 186 -10.77 12.62 1.49
N TYR A 187 -9.72 12.08 2.10
CA TYR A 187 -9.48 12.18 3.55
C TYR A 187 -9.53 13.64 4.03
N ARG A 188 -8.74 14.51 3.40
CA ARG A 188 -8.69 15.93 3.74
C ARG A 188 -10.04 16.63 3.65
N TYR A 189 -10.89 16.24 2.70
CA TYR A 189 -12.18 16.89 2.50
C TYR A 189 -13.20 16.48 3.57
N PHE A 190 -13.22 15.21 3.97
CA PHE A 190 -14.24 14.69 4.88
C PHE A 190 -13.81 14.60 6.35
N GLU A 191 -12.51 14.52 6.62
CA GLU A 191 -11.95 14.28 7.95
C GLU A 191 -11.14 15.48 8.48
N THR A 192 -11.15 16.64 7.80
CA THR A 192 -10.52 17.89 8.28
C THR A 192 -11.32 19.13 7.93
#